data_AF-A0A9X6ZAX3-F1
#
_entry.id   AF-A0A9X6ZAX3-F1
#
_cell.length_a   1.000
_cell.length_b   1.000
_cell.length_c   1.000
_cell.angle_alpha   90.00
_cell.angle_beta   90.00
_cell.angle_gamma   90.00
#
_symmetry.space_group_name_H-M   'P 1'
#
loop_
_entity.id
_entity.type
_entity.pdbx_description
1 polymer ?
#
loop_
_entity_poly.entity_id
_entity_poly.type
_entity_poly.pdbx_seq_one_letter_code
_entity_poly.pdbx_strand_id
1 'polypeptide(L)' 'MIVRFKEESARKIVRYVGGAALLLIIASFLYQWKNDLVIDQTERVSFGLVIITFLSTFLPIKEKVNK' A
#
# COMPACT_ATOMS: atom_id res chain seq x y z
N MET A 1 -10.33 24.98 -18.91
CA MET A 1 -9.55 24.00 -18.12
C MET A 1 -10.28 23.75 -16.80
N ILE A 2 -11.30 22.89 -16.76
CA ILE A 2 -12.14 22.67 -15.55
C ILE A 2 -12.26 21.18 -15.17
N VAL A 3 -11.87 20.25 -16.06
CA VAL A 3 -12.12 18.81 -15.84
C VAL A 3 -10.95 18.07 -15.14
N ARG A 4 -9.71 18.57 -15.21
CA ARG A 4 -8.52 17.87 -14.64
C ARG A 4 -8.42 17.90 -13.11
N PHE A 5 -8.93 18.95 -12.44
CA PHE A 5 -8.75 19.11 -10.99
C PHE A 5 -9.50 18.05 -10.15
N LYS A 6 -10.65 17.57 -10.65
CA LYS A 6 -11.47 16.57 -9.93
C LYS A 6 -10.84 15.18 -9.98
N GLU A 7 -10.24 14.81 -11.11
CA GLU A 7 -9.56 13.52 -11.29
C GLU A 7 -8.25 13.42 -10.50
N GLU A 8 -7.46 14.50 -10.47
CA GLU A 8 -6.23 14.54 -9.65
C GLU A 8 -6.55 14.45 -8.14
N SER A 9 -7.61 15.12 -7.71
CA SER A 9 -8.09 15.05 -6.32
C SER A 9 -8.62 13.65 -5.97
N ALA A 10 -9.44 13.06 -6.85
CA ALA A 10 -9.94 11.69 -6.66
C ALA A 10 -8.79 10.66 -6.62
N ARG A 11 -7.79 10.78 -7.50
CA ARG A 11 -6.61 9.91 -7.53
C ARG A 11 -5.82 9.99 -6.21
N LYS A 12 -5.63 11.20 -5.67
CA LYS A 12 -4.97 11.39 -4.37
C LYS A 12 -5.77 10.72 -3.26
N ILE A 13 -7.09 10.94 -3.21
CA ILE A 13 -7.98 10.33 -2.21
C ILE A 13 -7.88 8.81 -2.26
N VAL A 14 -8.00 8.20 -3.45
CA VAL A 14 -7.89 6.75 -3.62
C VAL A 14 -6.53 6.23 -3.14
N ARG A 15 -5.44 6.94 -3.45
CA ARG A 15 -4.09 6.56 -3.00
C ARG A 15 -3.97 6.57 -1.47
N TYR A 16 -4.48 7.61 -0.82
CA TYR A 16 -4.40 7.72 0.65
C TYR A 16 -5.33 6.76 1.37
N VAL A 17 -6.56 6.57 0.87
CA VAL A 17 -7.53 5.61 1.43
C VAL A 17 -7.00 4.18 1.26
N GLY A 18 -6.51 3.83 0.06
CA GLY A 18 -5.89 2.52 -0.19
C GLY A 18 -4.64 2.30 0.68
N GLY A 19 -3.79 3.32 0.82
CA GLY A 19 -2.64 3.26 1.70
C GLY A 19 -3.01 3.05 3.18
N ALA A 20 -4.04 3.73 3.66
CA ALA A 20 -4.54 3.55 5.02
C ALA A 20 -5.08 2.13 5.24
N ALA A 21 -5.82 1.57 4.28
CA ALA A 21 -6.30 0.19 4.34
C ALA A 21 -5.13 -0.81 4.40
N LEU A 22 -4.08 -0.62 3.59
CA LEU A 22 -2.87 -1.45 3.63
C LEU A 22 -2.16 -1.36 4.99
N LEU A 23 -2.11 -0.18 5.61
CA LEU A 23 -1.56 -0.03 6.96
C LEU A 23 -2.35 -0.79 8.02
N LEU A 24 -3.69 -0.82 7.92
CA LEU A 24 -4.53 -1.61 8.83
C LEU A 24 -4.27 -3.12 8.66
N ILE A 25 -4.06 -3.58 7.43
CA ILE A 25 -3.68 -4.97 7.15
C ILE A 25 -2.32 -5.27 7.79
N ILE A 26 -1.31 -4.42 7.58
CA ILE A 26 0.02 -4.56 8.20
C ILE A 26 -0.09 -4.60 9.72
N ALA A 27 -0.87 -3.70 10.33
CA ALA A 27 -1.09 -3.67 11.77
C ALA A 27 -1.72 -4.97 12.29
N SER A 28 -2.60 -5.60 11.51
CA SER A 28 -3.20 -6.89 11.85
C SER A 28 -2.14 -8.01 11.92
N PHE A 29 -1.23 -8.08 10.95
CA PHE A 29 -0.12 -9.03 10.99
C PHE A 29 0.83 -8.78 12.16
N LEU A 30 1.13 -7.52 12.46
CA LEU A 30 1.96 -7.16 13.64
C LEU A 30 1.27 -7.56 14.94
N TYR A 31 -0.05 -7.42 15.03
CA TYR A 31 -0.83 -7.89 16.18
C TYR A 31 -0.76 -9.42 16.29
N GLN A 32 -0.94 -10.16 15.19
CA GLN A 32 -0.81 -11.62 15.21
C GLN A 32 0.57 -12.05 15.72
N TRP A 33 1.64 -11.40 15.23
CA TRP A 33 3.00 -11.69 15.63
C TRP A 33 3.25 -11.39 17.11
N LYS A 34 2.72 -10.26 17.62
CA LYS A 34 2.86 -9.87 19.02
C LYS A 34 2.18 -10.86 19.98
N ASN A 35 1.09 -11.48 19.56
CA ASN A 35 0.31 -12.40 20.39
C ASN A 35 0.65 -13.87 20.15
N ASP A 36 1.81 -14.16 19.53
CA ASP A 36 2.29 -15.52 19.23
C ASP A 36 1.27 -16.38 18.47
N LEU A 37 0.41 -15.75 17.67
CA LEU A 37 -0.50 -16.46 16.78
C LEU A 37 0.34 -17.17 15.71
N VAL A 38 -0.09 -18.39 15.34
CA VAL A 38 0.57 -19.16 14.30
C VAL A 38 0.40 -18.41 12.97
N ILE A 39 1.53 -17.97 12.40
CA ILE A 39 1.58 -17.35 11.08
C ILE A 39 2.22 -18.34 10.12
N ASP A 40 1.43 -18.88 9.21
CA ASP A 40 1.88 -19.86 8.24
C ASP A 40 2.72 -19.24 7.11
N GLN A 41 3.25 -20.09 6.22
CA GLN A 41 4.09 -19.62 5.12
C GLN A 41 3.32 -18.72 4.14
N THR A 42 2.05 -19.02 3.89
CA THR A 42 1.19 -18.25 2.97
C THR A 42 0.93 -16.86 3.53
N GLU A 43 0.64 -16.76 4.83
CA GLU A 43 0.45 -15.50 5.54
C GLU A 43 1.73 -14.65 5.50
N ARG A 44 2.91 -15.24 5.73
CA ARG A 44 4.20 -14.52 5.61
C ARG A 44 4.45 -13.99 4.20
N VAL A 45 4.15 -14.78 3.17
CA VAL A 45 4.27 -14.35 1.77
C VAL A 45 3.29 -13.21 1.48
N SER A 46 2.04 -13.34 1.93
CA SER A 46 1.01 -12.31 1.77
C SER A 46 1.38 -11.01 2.48
N PHE A 47 1.97 -11.08 3.68
CA PHE A 47 2.47 -9.92 4.40
C PHE A 47 3.56 -9.19 3.63
N GLY A 48 4.51 -9.93 3.05
CA GLY A 48 5.53 -9.37 2.16
C GLY A 48 4.91 -8.65 0.95
N LEU A 49 3.91 -9.24 0.31
CA LEU A 49 3.19 -8.63 -0.81
C LEU A 49 2.46 -7.34 -0.41
N VAL A 50 1.83 -7.31 0.78
CA VAL A 50 1.16 -6.11 1.30
C VAL A 50 2.17 -4.98 1.52
N ILE A 51 3.33 -5.27 2.11
CA ILE A 51 4.40 -4.28 2.32
C ILE A 51 4.90 -3.75 0.97
N ILE A 52 5.21 -4.64 0.02
CA ILE A 52 5.67 -4.24 -1.32
C ILE A 52 4.62 -3.36 -2.00
N THR A 53 3.35 -3.77 -1.96
CA THR A 53 2.24 -3.00 -2.55
C THR A 53 2.10 -1.62 -1.93
N PHE A 54 2.20 -1.52 -0.60
CA PHE A 54 2.18 -0.24 0.11
C PHE A 54 3.35 0.65 -0.34
N LEU A 55 4.56 0.12 -0.34
CA LEU A 55 5.76 0.87 -0.76
C LEU A 55 5.66 1.31 -2.22
N SER A 56 5.28 0.43 -3.13
CA SER A 56 5.07 0.76 -4.55
C SER A 56 3.99 1.82 -4.77
N THR A 57 2.99 1.89 -3.88
CA THR A 57 1.96 2.93 -3.94
C THR A 57 2.54 4.31 -3.61
N PHE A 58 3.53 4.43 -2.72
CA PHE A 58 4.05 5.72 -2.25
C PHE A 58 5.40 6.12 -2.86
N LEU A 59 6.22 5.14 -3.25
CA LEU A 59 7.51 5.39 -3.87
C LEU A 59 7.32 5.88 -5.31
N PRO A 60 8.01 6.96 -5.71
CA PRO A 60 8.01 7.39 -7.10
C PRO A 60 8.71 6.33 -7.94
N ILE A 61 8.01 5.78 -8.93
CA ILE A 61 8.64 5.01 -9.99
C ILE A 61 9.49 6.02 -10.75
N LYS A 62 10.82 5.84 -10.77
CA LYS A 62 11.68 6.67 -11.60
C LYS A 62 11.20 6.51 -13.05
N GLU A 63 10.56 7.53 -13.60
CA GLU A 63 10.39 7.62 -15.05
C GLU A 63 11.82 7.65 -15.62
N LYS A 64 12.16 6.64 -16.42
CA LYS A 64 13.35 6.74 -17.25
C LYS A 64 13.10 7.93 -18.17
N VAL A 65 13.71 9.07 -17.85
CA VAL A 65 13.84 10.18 -18.79
C VAL A 65 14.72 9.64 -19.91
N ASN A 66 14.10 9.09 -20.94
CA ASN A 66 14.77 8.78 -22.19
C ASN A 66 15.05 10.15 -22.83
N LYS A 67 16.28 10.65 -22.64
CA LYS A 67 16.79 11.83 -23.35
C LYS A 67 17.20 11.43 -24.76
#